data_AF-A0A965G0X9-F1
#
_entry.id   AF-A0A965G0X9-F1
#
_cell.length_a   1.000
_cell.length_b   1.000
_cell.length_c   1.000
_cell.angle_alpha   90.00
_cell.angle_beta   90.00
_cell.angle_gamma   90.00
#
_symmetry.space_group_name_H-M   'P 1'
#
loop_
_entity.id
_entity.type
_entity.pdbx_description
1 polymer ?
#
loop_
_entity_poly.entity_id
_entity_poly.type
_entity_poly.pdbx_seq_one_letter_code
_entity_poly.pdbx_strand_id
1 'polypeptide(L)'
;MFVYPAIDIRGGRCVRLSQGRDDARTHYYEDPVEPAVQFTQAGAEWIHVVDLDGAFGGAPLNLAILRRIAALGPKIQFGGGMRERSLAESAFEAGASRVVIGTRAATDPAFLREMAKAHGPRLAVGIDAKDGLVAVKGWTAVTALKAAEFAQEAGNLGVSTVIYTDIATDGMLTGPNWKSLEEVLQACPCGVIASGGVAGVEDVARLAALSKAYPNLVGAIVGKALYEGRCDVAGLLQAAKVR
;
A
#
# COMPACT_ATOMS: atom_id res chain seq x y z
N MET A 1 -5.24 5.99 13.99
CA MET A 1 -4.36 5.56 12.88
C MET A 1 -4.80 6.24 11.57
N PHE A 2 -4.01 6.19 10.48
CA PHE A 2 -4.41 6.72 9.16
C PHE A 2 -5.21 5.71 8.34
N VAL A 3 -6.07 6.20 7.45
CA VAL A 3 -6.76 5.39 6.43
C VAL A 3 -6.26 5.82 5.07
N TYR A 4 -5.96 4.84 4.21
CA TYR A 4 -5.45 5.03 2.86
C TYR A 4 -6.43 4.42 1.85
N PRO A 5 -7.43 5.17 1.37
CA PRO A 5 -8.21 4.77 0.21
C PRO A 5 -7.26 4.48 -0.96
N ALA A 6 -7.39 3.31 -1.57
CA ALA A 6 -6.48 2.89 -2.63
C ALA A 6 -7.05 3.13 -4.04
N ILE A 7 -6.16 3.36 -5.00
CA ILE A 7 -6.43 3.48 -6.43
C ILE A 7 -5.38 2.65 -7.16
N ASP A 8 -5.80 1.66 -7.94
CA ASP A 8 -4.88 0.90 -8.79
C ASP A 8 -5.07 1.33 -10.25
N ILE A 9 -3.97 1.62 -10.93
CA ILE A 9 -3.96 2.16 -12.30
C ILE A 9 -3.40 1.12 -13.25
N ARG A 10 -4.18 0.76 -14.28
CA ARG A 10 -3.80 -0.17 -15.36
C ARG A 10 -4.31 0.35 -16.69
N GLY A 11 -3.44 0.50 -17.68
CA GLY A 11 -3.78 1.07 -18.99
C GLY A 11 -4.39 2.48 -18.87
N GLY A 12 -3.95 3.26 -17.89
CA GLY A 12 -4.46 4.61 -17.60
C GLY A 12 -5.83 4.65 -16.92
N ARG A 13 -6.41 3.51 -16.53
CA ARG A 13 -7.75 3.38 -15.93
C ARG A 13 -7.72 2.91 -14.49
N CYS A 14 -8.77 3.20 -13.72
CA CYS A 14 -8.91 2.72 -12.36
C CYS A 14 -9.48 1.31 -12.33
N VAL A 15 -8.71 0.38 -11.78
CA VAL A 15 -9.08 -1.04 -11.71
C VAL A 15 -8.94 -1.59 -10.29
N ARG A 16 -9.41 -2.81 -10.08
CA ARG A 16 -8.98 -3.67 -8.99
C ARG A 16 -8.64 -5.06 -9.49
N LEU A 17 -7.61 -5.65 -8.90
CA LEU A 17 -7.27 -7.05 -9.13
C LEU A 17 -7.85 -7.88 -7.97
N SER A 18 -8.37 -9.07 -8.26
CA SER A 18 -8.67 -10.05 -7.21
C SER A 18 -7.43 -10.91 -6.98
N GLN A 19 -6.83 -10.83 -5.79
CA GLN A 19 -5.57 -11.50 -5.44
C GLN A 19 -4.43 -11.18 -6.44
N GLY A 20 -4.38 -9.94 -6.93
CA GLY A 20 -3.30 -9.44 -7.80
C GLY A 20 -3.22 -10.04 -9.20
N ARG A 21 -4.24 -10.80 -9.61
CA ARG A 21 -4.30 -11.42 -10.93
C ARG A 21 -4.85 -10.44 -11.98
N ASP A 22 -4.05 -10.10 -13.01
CA ASP A 22 -4.43 -9.14 -14.07
C ASP A 22 -5.57 -9.65 -14.97
N ASP A 23 -5.71 -10.97 -15.13
CA ASP A 23 -6.82 -11.60 -15.84
C ASP A 23 -8.14 -11.57 -15.04
N ALA A 24 -8.08 -11.34 -13.74
CA ALA A 24 -9.22 -11.17 -12.84
C ALA A 24 -9.43 -9.70 -12.42
N ARG A 25 -9.30 -8.77 -13.38
CA ARG A 25 -9.47 -7.33 -13.15
C ARG A 25 -10.91 -6.87 -13.32
N THR A 26 -11.35 -6.01 -12.41
CA THR A 26 -12.59 -5.24 -12.52
C THR A 26 -12.26 -3.80 -12.83
N HIS A 27 -12.91 -3.25 -13.85
CA HIS A 27 -12.83 -1.83 -14.18
C HIS A 27 -13.89 -1.04 -13.40
N TYR A 28 -13.48 0.07 -12.77
CA TYR A 28 -14.40 0.91 -11.99
C TYR A 28 -14.54 2.32 -12.55
N TYR A 29 -13.44 2.95 -12.99
CA TYR A 29 -13.45 4.31 -13.54
C TYR A 29 -12.51 4.43 -14.73
N GLU A 30 -12.95 5.14 -15.77
CA GLU A 30 -12.09 5.45 -16.92
C GLU A 30 -10.96 6.39 -16.53
N ASP A 31 -11.22 7.39 -15.66
CA ASP A 31 -10.20 8.30 -15.15
C ASP A 31 -9.92 8.04 -13.65
N PRO A 32 -8.70 7.62 -13.26
CA PRO A 32 -8.31 7.42 -11.86
C PRO A 32 -8.39 8.68 -10.99
N VAL A 33 -8.49 9.87 -11.58
CA VAL A 33 -8.68 11.12 -10.84
C VAL A 33 -10.08 11.21 -10.23
N GLU A 34 -11.10 10.57 -10.84
CA GLU A 34 -12.47 10.58 -10.34
C GLU A 34 -12.60 10.04 -8.90
N PRO A 35 -12.16 8.80 -8.60
CA PRO A 35 -12.20 8.31 -7.21
C PRO A 35 -11.30 9.14 -6.29
N ALA A 36 -10.19 9.69 -6.78
CA ALA A 36 -9.32 10.55 -5.97
C ALA A 36 -10.01 11.84 -5.50
N VAL A 37 -10.82 12.46 -6.37
CA VAL A 37 -11.66 13.62 -6.01
C VAL A 37 -12.64 13.23 -4.90
N GLN A 38 -13.33 12.11 -5.05
CA GLN A 38 -14.29 11.64 -4.05
C GLN A 38 -13.61 11.37 -2.69
N PHE A 39 -12.46 10.70 -2.69
CA PHE A 39 -11.70 10.42 -1.46
C PHE A 39 -11.21 11.70 -0.79
N THR A 40 -10.75 12.67 -1.57
CA THR A 40 -10.30 13.98 -1.06
C THR A 40 -11.47 14.76 -0.45
N GLN A 41 -12.61 14.82 -1.14
CA GLN A 41 -13.82 15.50 -0.65
C GLN A 41 -14.37 14.86 0.63
N ALA A 42 -14.22 13.55 0.79
CA ALA A 42 -14.58 12.83 2.00
C ALA A 42 -13.57 13.00 3.16
N GLY A 43 -12.48 13.74 2.94
CA GLY A 43 -11.50 14.11 3.98
C GLY A 43 -10.31 13.16 4.12
N ALA A 44 -10.01 12.34 3.10
CA ALA A 44 -8.81 11.51 3.11
C ALA A 44 -7.54 12.38 3.13
N GLU A 45 -6.70 12.23 4.16
CA GLU A 45 -5.39 12.90 4.21
C GLU A 45 -4.38 12.21 3.28
N TRP A 46 -4.49 10.89 3.16
CA TRP A 46 -3.63 10.07 2.33
C TRP A 46 -4.42 9.28 1.30
N ILE A 47 -3.85 9.13 0.11
CA ILE A 47 -4.32 8.19 -0.92
C ILE A 47 -3.17 7.24 -1.27
N HIS A 48 -3.46 5.94 -1.31
CA HIS A 48 -2.53 4.93 -1.81
C HIS A 48 -2.76 4.70 -3.29
N VAL A 49 -1.74 4.91 -4.11
CA VAL A 49 -1.84 4.78 -5.57
C VAL A 49 -0.84 3.74 -6.06
N VAL A 50 -1.33 2.71 -6.76
CA VAL A 50 -0.49 1.67 -7.35
C VAL A 50 -0.53 1.80 -8.86
N ASP A 51 0.60 2.12 -9.47
CA ASP A 51 0.81 1.99 -10.91
C ASP A 51 1.10 0.53 -11.26
N LEU A 52 0.06 -0.21 -11.63
CA LEU A 52 0.19 -1.62 -12.01
C LEU A 52 0.96 -1.76 -13.33
N ASP A 53 0.81 -0.80 -14.25
CA ASP A 53 1.60 -0.79 -15.49
C ASP A 53 3.09 -0.71 -15.19
N GLY A 54 3.48 0.13 -14.23
CA GLY A 54 4.85 0.19 -13.76
C GLY A 54 5.27 -1.01 -12.92
N ALA A 55 4.39 -1.58 -12.10
CA ALA A 55 4.67 -2.78 -11.33
C ALA A 55 5.06 -3.96 -12.24
N PHE A 56 4.32 -4.16 -13.34
CA PHE A 56 4.61 -5.20 -14.33
C PHE A 56 5.72 -4.80 -15.32
N GLY A 57 5.74 -3.54 -15.76
CA GLY A 57 6.69 -3.03 -16.78
C GLY A 57 8.07 -2.67 -16.25
N GLY A 58 8.21 -2.42 -14.95
CA GLY A 58 9.48 -2.15 -14.27
C GLY A 58 9.90 -0.69 -14.14
N ALA A 59 9.07 0.26 -14.60
CA ALA A 59 9.21 1.69 -14.37
C ALA A 59 7.82 2.36 -14.37
N PRO A 60 7.58 3.42 -13.58
CA PRO A 60 6.30 4.11 -13.58
C PRO A 60 5.90 4.60 -14.99
N LEU A 61 4.68 4.28 -15.41
CA LEU A 61 4.10 4.73 -16.68
C LEU A 61 2.97 5.75 -16.50
N ASN A 62 2.47 5.91 -15.27
CA ASN A 62 1.31 6.75 -14.96
C ASN A 62 1.65 8.02 -14.16
N LEU A 63 2.87 8.57 -14.31
CA LEU A 63 3.30 9.78 -13.59
C LEU A 63 2.45 11.03 -13.89
N ALA A 64 1.90 11.14 -15.11
CA ALA A 64 0.99 12.22 -15.46
C ALA A 64 -0.33 12.16 -14.67
N ILE A 65 -0.86 10.95 -14.44
CA ILE A 65 -2.05 10.72 -13.62
C ILE A 65 -1.74 11.00 -12.14
N LEU A 66 -0.59 10.53 -11.65
CA LEU A 66 -0.12 10.86 -10.30
C LEU A 66 -0.09 12.37 -10.07
N ARG A 67 0.44 13.16 -11.01
CA ARG A 67 0.47 14.63 -10.91
C ARG A 67 -0.92 15.25 -10.80
N ARG A 68 -1.89 14.74 -11.56
CA ARG A 68 -3.28 15.20 -11.51
C ARG A 68 -3.93 14.85 -10.16
N ILE A 69 -3.69 13.65 -9.63
CA ILE A 69 -4.17 13.22 -8.32
C ILE A 69 -3.54 14.07 -7.20
N ALA A 70 -2.22 14.29 -7.24
CA ALA A 70 -1.51 15.07 -6.23
C ALA A 70 -1.97 16.54 -6.19
N ALA A 71 -2.37 17.11 -7.32
CA ALA A 71 -2.90 18.47 -7.42
C ALA A 71 -4.23 18.67 -6.64
N LEU A 72 -4.92 17.59 -6.25
CA LEU A 72 -6.13 17.67 -5.42
C LEU A 72 -5.83 18.03 -3.96
N GLY A 73 -4.57 17.93 -3.52
CA GLY A 73 -4.13 18.28 -2.17
C GLY A 73 -3.84 17.15 -1.17
N PRO A 74 -4.32 15.89 -1.29
CA PRO A 74 -3.98 14.86 -0.31
C PRO A 74 -2.52 14.41 -0.49
N LYS A 75 -1.94 13.83 0.57
CA LYS A 75 -0.64 13.19 0.49
C LYS A 75 -0.75 11.88 -0.28
N ILE A 76 0.17 11.64 -1.21
CA ILE A 76 0.13 10.44 -2.05
C ILE A 76 1.23 9.46 -1.64
N GLN A 77 0.84 8.22 -1.34
CA GLN A 77 1.74 7.07 -1.26
C GLN A 77 1.69 6.32 -2.60
N PHE A 78 2.75 6.41 -3.39
CA PHE A 78 2.77 5.92 -4.76
C PHE A 78 3.71 4.71 -4.93
N GLY A 79 3.21 3.62 -5.47
CA GLY A 79 3.97 2.40 -5.79
C GLY A 79 3.84 2.00 -7.25
N GLY A 80 4.74 1.13 -7.71
CA GLY A 80 4.73 0.59 -9.07
C GLY A 80 6.04 0.86 -9.82
N GLY A 81 6.85 -0.17 -10.04
CA GLY A 81 8.04 -0.07 -10.89
C GLY A 81 9.21 0.73 -10.30
N MET A 82 9.26 0.98 -8.99
CA MET A 82 10.36 1.72 -8.34
C MET A 82 11.64 0.89 -8.25
N ARG A 83 12.28 0.66 -9.41
CA ARG A 83 13.49 -0.15 -9.52
C ARG A 83 14.76 0.67 -9.43
N GLU A 84 14.72 1.99 -9.54
CA GLU A 84 15.90 2.85 -9.47
C GLU A 84 15.61 4.10 -8.66
N ARG A 85 16.66 4.72 -8.11
CA ARG A 85 16.53 5.97 -7.37
C ARG A 85 15.95 7.10 -8.23
N SER A 86 16.42 7.24 -9.46
CA SER A 86 15.92 8.21 -10.44
C SER A 86 14.40 8.13 -10.66
N LEU A 87 13.83 6.91 -10.63
CA LEU A 87 12.39 6.68 -10.77
C LEU A 87 11.62 7.15 -9.54
N ALA A 88 12.18 6.97 -8.34
CA ALA A 88 11.61 7.53 -7.11
C ALA A 88 11.62 9.06 -7.15
N GLU A 89 12.71 9.69 -7.60
CA GLU A 89 12.79 11.14 -7.76
C GLU A 89 11.75 11.65 -8.76
N SER A 90 11.58 10.96 -9.90
CA SER A 90 10.55 11.29 -10.90
C SER A 90 9.13 11.24 -10.31
N ALA A 91 8.86 10.27 -9.42
CA ALA A 91 7.58 10.18 -8.72
C ALA A 91 7.39 11.30 -7.68
N PHE A 92 8.45 11.69 -6.97
CA PHE A 92 8.43 12.84 -6.07
C PHE A 92 8.19 14.16 -6.83
N GLU A 93 8.82 14.35 -7.98
CA GLU A 93 8.59 15.49 -8.89
C GLU A 93 7.16 15.48 -9.49
N ALA A 94 6.55 14.31 -9.60
CA ALA A 94 5.15 14.16 -9.97
C ALA A 94 4.18 14.38 -8.80
N GLY A 95 4.67 14.62 -7.58
CA GLY A 95 3.85 14.96 -6.41
C GLY A 95 3.64 13.83 -5.39
N ALA A 96 4.35 12.70 -5.52
CA ALA A 96 4.33 11.69 -4.46
C ALA A 96 4.86 12.27 -3.14
N SER A 97 4.12 12.06 -2.05
CA SER A 97 4.60 12.38 -0.70
C SER A 97 5.52 11.26 -0.19
N ARG A 98 5.21 10.03 -0.57
CA ARG A 98 5.98 8.82 -0.25
C ARG A 98 5.98 7.84 -1.42
N VAL A 99 7.11 7.20 -1.70
CA VAL A 99 7.20 6.13 -2.69
C VAL A 99 7.24 4.76 -2.02
N VAL A 100 6.73 3.75 -2.72
CA VAL A 100 6.71 2.35 -2.26
C VAL A 100 7.60 1.49 -3.14
N ILE A 101 8.54 0.77 -2.51
CA ILE A 101 9.40 -0.21 -3.18
C ILE A 101 9.01 -1.61 -2.70
N GLY A 102 8.68 -2.49 -3.65
CA GLY A 102 8.37 -3.90 -3.36
C GLY A 102 9.53 -4.82 -3.72
N THR A 103 9.45 -5.48 -4.87
CA THR A 103 10.37 -6.56 -5.30
C THR A 103 11.87 -6.26 -5.12
N ARG A 104 12.34 -5.07 -5.49
CA ARG A 104 13.78 -4.75 -5.36
C ARG A 104 14.21 -4.62 -3.89
N ALA A 105 13.33 -4.16 -3.00
CA ALA A 105 13.63 -4.10 -1.57
C ALA A 105 13.92 -5.49 -0.97
N ALA A 106 13.19 -6.52 -1.42
CA ALA A 106 13.35 -7.89 -0.94
C ALA A 106 14.52 -8.66 -1.60
N THR A 107 15.08 -8.15 -2.69
CA THR A 107 16.10 -8.85 -3.48
C THR A 107 17.46 -8.14 -3.48
N ASP A 108 17.52 -6.90 -3.02
CA ASP A 108 18.73 -6.07 -3.01
C ASP A 108 18.79 -5.21 -1.71
N PRO A 109 19.31 -5.77 -0.61
CA PRO A 109 19.42 -5.06 0.67
C PRO A 109 20.32 -3.81 0.61
N ALA A 110 21.31 -3.81 -0.28
CA ALA A 110 22.20 -2.67 -0.47
C ALA A 110 21.45 -1.48 -1.07
N PHE A 111 20.65 -1.74 -2.12
CA PHE A 111 19.74 -0.74 -2.67
C PHE A 111 18.71 -0.26 -1.64
N LEU A 112 18.12 -1.16 -0.86
CA LEU A 112 17.15 -0.76 0.16
C LEU A 112 17.78 0.20 1.20
N ARG A 113 18.99 -0.10 1.66
CA ARG A 113 19.74 0.76 2.59
C ARG A 113 20.05 2.13 1.97
N GLU A 114 20.44 2.16 0.70
CA GLU A 114 20.69 3.41 -0.02
C GLU A 114 19.41 4.27 -0.08
N MET A 115 18.30 3.67 -0.52
CA MET A 115 17.01 4.35 -0.63
C MET A 115 16.50 4.83 0.73
N ALA A 116 16.63 4.02 1.78
CA ALA A 116 16.23 4.38 3.13
C ALA A 116 17.04 5.57 3.64
N LYS A 117 18.36 5.58 3.41
CA LYS A 117 19.22 6.71 3.77
C LYS A 117 18.88 7.98 2.96
N ALA A 118 18.59 7.84 1.67
CA ALA A 118 18.33 8.97 0.79
C ALA A 118 16.96 9.63 1.04
N HIS A 119 15.94 8.85 1.38
CA HIS A 119 14.55 9.32 1.40
C HIS A 119 13.86 9.24 2.77
N GLY A 120 14.43 8.51 3.73
CA GLY A 120 13.93 8.41 5.11
C GLY A 120 12.42 8.17 5.19
N PRO A 121 11.64 9.06 5.82
CA PRO A 121 10.20 8.88 6.01
C PRO A 121 9.38 8.94 4.71
N ARG A 122 9.97 9.40 3.60
CA ARG A 122 9.35 9.43 2.27
C ARG A 122 9.49 8.10 1.52
N LEU A 123 10.09 7.08 2.14
CA LEU A 123 10.15 5.71 1.63
C LEU A 123 9.26 4.78 2.44
N ALA A 124 8.50 3.94 1.74
CA ALA A 124 7.90 2.73 2.31
C ALA A 124 8.35 1.48 1.56
N VAL A 125 8.35 0.34 2.24
CA VAL A 125 8.56 -0.98 1.63
C VAL A 125 7.24 -1.74 1.57
N GLY A 126 6.86 -2.20 0.38
CA GLY A 126 5.73 -3.12 0.20
C GLY A 126 6.19 -4.56 0.44
N ILE A 127 5.53 -5.25 1.39
CA ILE A 127 5.75 -6.64 1.73
C ILE A 127 4.46 -7.39 1.42
N ASP A 128 4.39 -7.94 0.21
CA ASP A 128 3.28 -8.80 -0.18
C ASP A 128 3.62 -10.24 0.22
N ALA A 129 2.72 -10.91 0.94
CA ALA A 129 2.97 -12.22 1.51
C ALA A 129 1.92 -13.23 1.07
N LYS A 130 2.38 -14.44 0.76
CA LYS A 130 1.54 -15.63 0.54
C LYS A 130 1.97 -16.70 1.52
N ASP A 131 1.03 -17.17 2.34
CA ASP A 131 1.29 -18.15 3.40
C ASP A 131 2.43 -17.72 4.35
N GLY A 132 2.51 -16.41 4.64
CA GLY A 132 3.55 -15.82 5.50
C GLY A 132 4.92 -15.60 4.82
N LEU A 133 5.08 -16.01 3.56
CA LEU A 133 6.31 -15.86 2.79
C LEU A 133 6.24 -14.70 1.80
N VAL A 134 7.34 -13.95 1.66
CA VAL A 134 7.42 -12.80 0.75
C VAL A 134 7.26 -13.26 -0.70
N ALA A 135 6.33 -12.61 -1.39
CA ALA A 135 6.12 -12.75 -2.82
C ALA A 135 6.68 -11.53 -3.57
N VAL A 136 7.30 -11.78 -4.72
CA VAL A 136 7.96 -10.77 -5.56
C VAL A 136 7.48 -10.89 -7.02
N LYS A 137 7.93 -9.96 -7.87
CA LYS A 137 7.59 -9.87 -9.30
C LYS A 137 6.08 -9.78 -9.58
N GLY A 138 5.37 -8.93 -8.82
CA GLY A 138 3.90 -8.84 -8.96
C GLY A 138 3.20 -10.15 -8.57
N TRP A 139 3.70 -10.77 -7.49
CA TRP A 139 3.12 -11.95 -6.83
C TRP A 139 3.29 -13.27 -7.58
N THR A 140 4.01 -13.28 -8.71
CA THR A 140 4.24 -14.48 -9.51
C THR A 140 5.35 -15.39 -8.98
N ALA A 141 6.15 -14.91 -8.02
CA ALA A 141 7.25 -15.69 -7.43
C ALA A 141 7.25 -15.59 -5.91
N VAL A 142 7.14 -16.72 -5.22
CA VAL A 142 7.23 -16.81 -3.75
C VAL A 142 8.66 -17.15 -3.36
N THR A 143 9.19 -16.44 -2.38
CA THR A 143 10.54 -16.64 -1.84
C THR A 143 10.51 -17.52 -0.59
N ALA A 144 11.67 -17.92 -0.06
CA ALA A 144 11.76 -18.58 1.24
C ALA A 144 11.78 -17.60 2.44
N LEU A 145 11.80 -16.30 2.17
CA LEU A 145 11.91 -15.26 3.19
C LEU A 145 10.55 -15.03 3.86
N LYS A 146 10.49 -15.08 5.19
CA LYS A 146 9.25 -14.77 5.91
C LYS A 146 8.98 -13.28 5.94
N ALA A 147 7.71 -12.90 5.84
CA ALA A 147 7.30 -11.49 5.83
C ALA A 147 7.67 -10.75 7.12
N ALA A 148 7.52 -11.39 8.29
CA ALA A 148 7.88 -10.79 9.58
C ALA A 148 9.39 -10.58 9.72
N GLU A 149 10.20 -11.56 9.28
CA GLU A 149 11.67 -11.46 9.28
C GLU A 149 12.13 -10.34 8.33
N PHE A 150 11.52 -10.23 7.15
CA PHE A 150 11.83 -9.15 6.22
C PHE A 150 11.40 -7.77 6.72
N ALA A 151 10.25 -7.67 7.40
CA ALA A 151 9.80 -6.41 8.01
C ALA A 151 10.78 -5.93 9.08
N GLN A 152 11.29 -6.86 9.90
CA GLN A 152 12.33 -6.57 10.88
C GLN A 152 13.63 -6.10 10.21
N GLU A 153 14.10 -6.82 9.18
CA GLU A 153 15.31 -6.46 8.43
C GLU A 153 15.18 -5.07 7.78
N ALA A 154 14.06 -4.80 7.10
CA ALA A 154 13.80 -3.52 6.46
C ALA A 154 13.87 -2.36 7.47
N GLY A 155 13.24 -2.52 8.63
CA GLY A 155 13.32 -1.55 9.72
C GLY A 155 14.76 -1.33 10.22
N ASN A 156 15.53 -2.40 10.40
CA ASN A 156 16.95 -2.34 10.80
C ASN A 156 17.84 -1.67 9.75
N LEU A 157 17.46 -1.71 8.47
CA LEU A 157 18.13 -1.01 7.37
C LEU A 157 17.75 0.49 7.27
N GLY A 158 16.88 0.98 8.16
CA GLY A 158 16.49 2.39 8.25
C GLY A 158 15.15 2.74 7.58
N VAL A 159 14.38 1.74 7.14
CA VAL A 159 13.04 1.97 6.58
C VAL A 159 12.09 2.44 7.68
N SER A 160 11.40 3.57 7.46
CA SER A 160 10.48 4.13 8.45
C SER A 160 9.06 3.53 8.40
N THR A 161 8.67 2.93 7.27
CA THR A 161 7.34 2.35 7.10
C THR A 161 7.35 1.12 6.20
N VAL A 162 6.69 0.05 6.62
CA VAL A 162 6.36 -1.11 5.80
C VAL A 162 4.86 -1.15 5.54
N ILE A 163 4.47 -1.63 4.37
CA ILE A 163 3.09 -1.95 4.01
C ILE A 163 3.03 -3.46 3.93
N TYR A 164 2.27 -4.08 4.80
CA TYR A 164 2.11 -5.53 4.80
C TYR A 164 0.79 -5.90 4.13
N THR A 165 0.86 -6.70 3.06
CA THR A 165 -0.30 -7.22 2.33
C THR A 165 -0.34 -8.73 2.42
N ASP A 166 -1.41 -9.30 2.96
CA ASP A 166 -1.69 -10.73 2.78
C ASP A 166 -2.42 -10.95 1.44
N ILE A 167 -1.77 -11.65 0.51
CA ILE A 167 -2.28 -11.86 -0.84
C ILE A 167 -3.53 -12.75 -0.84
N ALA A 168 -3.65 -13.68 0.11
CA ALA A 168 -4.76 -14.62 0.14
C ALA A 168 -6.09 -13.92 0.47
N THR A 169 -6.05 -12.90 1.33
CA THR A 169 -7.23 -12.09 1.68
C THR A 169 -7.42 -10.87 0.77
N ASP A 170 -6.41 -10.48 -0.01
CA ASP A 170 -6.50 -9.28 -0.84
C ASP A 170 -7.59 -9.37 -1.92
N GLY A 171 -8.47 -8.37 -1.93
CA GLY A 171 -9.66 -8.34 -2.78
C GLY A 171 -10.74 -9.38 -2.42
N MET A 172 -10.63 -10.10 -1.31
CA MET A 172 -11.60 -11.13 -0.91
C MET A 172 -12.72 -10.61 0.01
N LEU A 173 -12.53 -9.45 0.65
CA LEU A 173 -13.50 -8.82 1.56
C LEU A 173 -13.91 -9.74 2.73
N THR A 174 -12.96 -10.53 3.23
CA THR A 174 -13.12 -11.48 4.35
C THR A 174 -12.47 -11.00 5.65
N GLY A 175 -11.93 -9.78 5.66
CA GLY A 175 -11.10 -9.24 6.73
C GLY A 175 -9.60 -9.51 6.51
N PRO A 176 -8.71 -8.69 7.10
CA PRO A 176 -7.27 -8.93 7.14
C PRO A 176 -6.90 -10.28 7.75
N ASN A 177 -5.74 -10.81 7.37
CA ASN A 177 -5.15 -11.93 8.09
C ASN A 177 -4.55 -11.44 9.43
N TRP A 178 -5.39 -11.46 10.47
CA TRP A 178 -5.05 -10.93 11.80
C TRP A 178 -3.80 -11.58 12.40
N LYS A 179 -3.68 -12.90 12.29
CA LYS A 179 -2.55 -13.64 12.86
C LYS A 179 -1.24 -13.20 12.23
N SER A 180 -1.16 -13.21 10.90
CA SER A 180 0.07 -12.83 10.20
C SER A 180 0.38 -11.34 10.31
N LEU A 181 -0.64 -10.47 10.39
CA LEU A 181 -0.45 -9.06 10.70
C LEU A 181 0.18 -8.87 12.09
N GLU A 182 -0.31 -9.57 13.12
CA GLU A 182 0.25 -9.49 14.46
C GLU A 182 1.70 -10.01 14.52
N GLU A 183 2.03 -11.10 13.80
CA GLU A 183 3.41 -11.59 13.67
C GLU A 183 4.35 -10.52 13.09
N VAL A 184 3.89 -9.79 12.07
CA VAL A 184 4.65 -8.66 11.49
C VAL A 184 4.75 -7.50 12.47
N LEU A 185 3.67 -7.13 13.16
CA LEU A 185 3.67 -6.05 14.14
C LEU A 185 4.62 -6.32 15.32
N GLN A 186 4.74 -7.57 15.76
CA GLN A 186 5.67 -7.97 16.82
C GLN A 186 7.14 -7.88 16.39
N ALA A 187 7.44 -8.22 15.14
CA ALA A 187 8.81 -8.26 14.64
C ALA A 187 9.32 -6.90 14.13
N CYS A 188 8.43 -6.06 13.58
CA CYS A 188 8.78 -4.85 12.84
C CYS A 188 9.07 -3.65 13.78
N PRO A 189 10.29 -3.09 13.77
CA PRO A 189 10.64 -1.95 14.63
C PRO A 189 10.14 -0.60 14.10
N CYS A 190 9.60 -0.56 12.87
CA CYS A 190 9.10 0.66 12.24
C CYS A 190 7.58 0.59 11.96
N GLY A 191 7.02 1.68 11.42
CA GLY A 191 5.57 1.78 11.20
C GLY A 191 5.06 0.72 10.21
N VAL A 192 3.95 0.08 10.53
CA VAL A 192 3.26 -0.91 9.71
C VAL A 192 1.93 -0.33 9.23
N ILE A 193 1.69 -0.42 7.92
CA ILE A 193 0.39 -0.16 7.30
C ILE A 193 -0.20 -1.52 6.91
N ALA A 194 -1.38 -1.84 7.45
CA ALA A 194 -2.10 -3.05 7.11
C ALA A 194 -2.76 -2.92 5.72
N SER A 195 -2.61 -3.93 4.88
CA SER A 195 -3.21 -4.02 3.54
C SER A 195 -3.69 -5.45 3.29
N GLY A 196 -4.67 -5.61 2.39
CA GLY A 196 -5.30 -6.90 2.09
C GLY A 196 -6.46 -7.26 3.02
N GLY A 197 -7.58 -7.66 2.42
CA GLY A 197 -8.73 -8.23 3.14
C GLY A 197 -9.68 -7.25 3.82
N VAL A 198 -9.30 -5.99 4.07
CA VAL A 198 -10.16 -4.99 4.73
C VAL A 198 -11.50 -4.86 4.00
N ALA A 199 -12.58 -5.26 4.69
CA ALA A 199 -13.92 -5.39 4.13
C ALA A 199 -14.85 -4.20 4.42
N GLY A 200 -14.51 -3.37 5.41
CA GLY A 200 -15.38 -2.27 5.83
C GLY A 200 -14.94 -1.56 7.10
N VAL A 201 -15.90 -0.86 7.70
CA VAL A 201 -15.72 0.01 8.88
C VAL A 201 -15.35 -0.81 10.12
N GLU A 202 -15.93 -2.00 10.27
CA GLU A 202 -15.71 -2.91 11.40
C GLU A 202 -14.25 -3.36 11.47
N ASP A 203 -13.66 -3.72 10.33
CA ASP A 203 -12.25 -4.11 10.25
C ASP A 203 -11.32 -2.93 10.59
N VAL A 204 -11.66 -1.71 10.12
CA VAL A 204 -10.90 -0.50 10.45
C VAL A 204 -11.01 -0.17 11.94
N ALA A 205 -12.18 -0.33 12.55
CA ALA A 205 -12.36 -0.16 13.99
C ALA A 205 -11.54 -1.18 14.79
N ARG A 206 -11.49 -2.44 14.32
CA ARG A 206 -10.67 -3.50 14.93
C ARG A 206 -9.18 -3.20 14.79
N LEU A 207 -8.71 -2.74 13.63
CA LEU A 207 -7.33 -2.29 13.43
C LEU A 207 -6.99 -1.08 14.32
N ALA A 208 -7.92 -0.13 14.49
CA ALA A 208 -7.73 0.99 15.39
C ALA A 208 -7.60 0.53 16.86
N ALA A 209 -8.42 -0.42 17.30
CA ALA A 209 -8.27 -1.03 18.62
C ALA A 209 -6.93 -1.78 18.78
N LEU A 210 -6.53 -2.54 17.76
CA LEU A 210 -5.25 -3.25 17.72
C LEU A 210 -4.06 -2.28 17.82
N SER A 211 -4.16 -1.09 17.22
CA SER A 211 -3.10 -0.07 17.29
C SER A 211 -2.83 0.47 18.69
N LYS A 212 -3.74 0.24 19.65
CA LYS A 212 -3.50 0.53 21.08
C LYS A 212 -2.50 -0.43 21.70
N ALA A 213 -2.53 -1.70 21.30
CA ALA A 213 -1.56 -2.73 21.73
C ALA A 213 -0.27 -2.70 20.91
N TYR A 214 -0.37 -2.30 19.63
CA TYR A 214 0.75 -2.19 18.70
C TYR A 214 0.85 -0.76 18.15
N PRO A 215 1.55 0.16 18.85
CA PRO A 215 1.66 1.56 18.43
C PRO A 215 2.34 1.76 17.07
N ASN A 216 3.07 0.74 16.59
CA ASN A 216 3.65 0.72 15.26
C ASN A 216 2.60 0.42 14.16
N LEU A 217 1.37 0.02 14.46
CA LEU A 217 0.27 -0.02 13.48
C LEU A 217 -0.22 1.40 13.17
N VAL A 218 0.32 2.00 12.11
CA VAL A 218 0.10 3.43 11.80
C VAL A 218 -1.03 3.69 10.82
N GLY A 219 -1.51 2.66 10.11
CA GLY A 219 -2.69 2.82 9.27
C GLY A 219 -3.15 1.57 8.53
N ALA A 220 -4.18 1.76 7.70
CA ALA A 220 -4.80 0.70 6.93
C ALA A 220 -5.11 1.17 5.50
N ILE A 221 -4.75 0.35 4.50
CA ILE A 221 -5.16 0.53 3.12
C ILE A 221 -6.52 -0.13 2.92
N VAL A 222 -7.45 0.63 2.33
CA VAL A 222 -8.80 0.13 2.02
C VAL A 222 -9.03 0.29 0.53
N GLY A 223 -9.22 -0.85 -0.13
CA GLY A 223 -9.39 -0.89 -1.58
C GLY A 223 -10.78 -1.29 -2.01
N LYS A 224 -10.92 -2.53 -2.47
CA LYS A 224 -12.15 -3.08 -3.08
C LYS A 224 -13.44 -2.79 -2.31
N ALA A 225 -13.41 -2.76 -0.96
CA ALA A 225 -14.57 -2.45 -0.13
C ALA A 225 -15.23 -1.09 -0.46
N LEU A 226 -14.42 -0.07 -0.78
CA LEU A 226 -14.91 1.25 -1.18
C LEU A 226 -15.61 1.20 -2.54
N TYR A 227 -15.08 0.43 -3.47
CA TYR A 227 -15.59 0.33 -4.84
C TYR A 227 -16.85 -0.55 -4.94
N GLU A 228 -17.02 -1.50 -4.01
CA GLU A 228 -18.23 -2.32 -3.91
C GLU A 228 -19.29 -1.73 -2.97
N GLY A 229 -19.13 -0.47 -2.54
CA GLY A 229 -20.12 0.24 -1.74
C GLY A 229 -20.36 -0.36 -0.35
N ARG A 230 -19.42 -1.16 0.17
CA ARG A 230 -19.51 -1.75 1.51
C ARG A 230 -19.22 -0.75 2.62
N CYS A 231 -18.47 0.29 2.30
CA CYS A 231 -18.14 1.39 3.19
C CYS A 231 -17.87 2.66 2.38
N ASP A 232 -17.81 3.79 3.08
CA ASP A 232 -17.35 5.06 2.53
C ASP A 232 -16.15 5.59 3.33
N VAL A 233 -15.40 6.53 2.72
CA VAL A 233 -14.19 7.10 3.32
C VAL A 233 -14.48 7.79 4.65
N ALA A 234 -15.60 8.51 4.77
CA ALA A 234 -15.93 9.25 5.99
C ALA A 234 -16.16 8.30 7.18
N GLY A 235 -16.88 7.20 6.96
CA GLY A 235 -17.11 6.14 7.94
C GLY A 235 -15.79 5.46 8.36
N LEU A 236 -14.91 5.15 7.40
CA LEU A 236 -13.59 4.58 7.72
C LEU A 236 -12.74 5.55 8.55
N LEU A 237 -12.73 6.84 8.20
CA LEU A 237 -12.01 7.86 8.96
C LEU A 237 -12.57 8.01 10.39
N GLN A 238 -13.88 7.88 10.58
CA GLN A 238 -14.49 7.91 11.91
C GLN A 238 -14.11 6.68 12.73
N ALA A 239 -14.14 5.48 12.13
CA ALA A 239 -13.70 4.25 12.80
C ALA A 239 -12.20 4.25 13.16
N ALA A 240 -11.36 4.87 12.33
CA ALA A 240 -9.92 4.96 12.60
C ALA A 240 -9.57 5.92 13.75
N LYS A 241 -10.52 6.75 14.18
CA LYS A 241 -10.38 7.70 15.31
C LYS A 241 -10.75 7.10 16.66
N VAL A 242 -11.21 5.84 16.74
CA VAL A 242 -11.64 5.22 18.01
C VAL A 242 -10.53 5.38 19.06
N ARG A 243 -10.74 6.34 19.98
CA ARG A 243 -9.87 6.69 21.10
C ARG A 243 -10.00 5.67 22.21
#